data_AF-A0A060Z861-F1
#
_entry.id   AF-A0A060Z861-F1
#
_cell.length_a   1.000
_cell.length_b   1.000
_cell.length_c   1.000
_cell.angle_alpha   90.00
_cell.angle_beta   90.00
_cell.angle_gamma   90.00
#
_symmetry.space_group_name_H-M   'P 1'
#
loop_
_entity.id
_entity.type
_entity.pdbx_description
1 polymer ?
#
loop_
_entity_poly.entity_id
_entity_poly.type
_entity_poly.pdbx_seq_one_letter_code
_entity_poly.pdbx_strand_id
1 'polypeptide(L)'
;MFLFLNHRCSLTHNFDRDFLWGYCAAVTTQPSVFVHSSRRFTDLCQVNPCQNGGICTLVPHRRSFECSCPENFTGRHCDQRKCYETIHLRYYDIGESWGRIYHRNVERCTCVDGEISCERVRYTGNVHAFFQPLLL
;
A
#
# COMPACT_ATOMS: atom_id res chain seq x y z
N MET A 1 3.45 14.74 -43.35
CA MET A 1 2.37 14.08 -42.57
C MET A 1 2.45 12.59 -42.93
N PHE A 2 2.88 11.64 -42.11
CA PHE A 2 2.77 11.45 -40.66
C PHE A 2 4.12 11.09 -40.02
N LEU A 3 4.34 11.66 -38.84
CA LEU A 3 5.41 11.39 -37.89
C LEU A 3 5.25 9.98 -37.30
N PHE A 4 6.30 9.17 -37.20
CA PHE A 4 6.51 8.28 -36.04
C PHE A 4 8.00 8.00 -35.84
N LEU A 5 8.61 8.89 -35.07
CA LEU A 5 9.91 8.74 -34.42
C LEU A 5 9.73 7.72 -33.28
N ASN A 6 9.88 6.41 -33.53
CA ASN A 6 9.70 5.39 -32.50
C ASN A 6 10.81 4.34 -32.55
N HIS A 7 11.88 4.60 -31.81
CA HIS A 7 12.97 3.65 -31.54
C HIS A 7 12.50 2.52 -30.62
N ARG A 8 11.47 1.73 -30.97
CA ARG A 8 10.97 0.62 -30.14
C ARG A 8 11.45 -0.73 -30.69
N CYS A 9 11.96 -1.59 -29.82
CA CYS A 9 12.48 -2.93 -30.11
C CYS A 9 11.76 -3.97 -29.25
N SER A 10 11.50 -5.16 -29.79
CA SER A 10 10.99 -6.29 -28.99
C SER A 10 12.02 -6.74 -27.95
N LEU A 11 11.56 -7.06 -26.73
CA LEU A 11 12.40 -7.64 -25.67
C LEU A 11 12.34 -9.18 -25.63
N THR A 12 11.46 -9.79 -26.41
CA THR A 12 11.34 -11.25 -26.51
C THR A 12 11.40 -11.70 -27.96
N HIS A 13 11.58 -13.00 -28.16
CA HIS A 13 11.55 -13.61 -29.48
C HIS A 13 10.14 -13.59 -30.10
N ASN A 14 9.08 -13.50 -29.29
CA ASN A 14 7.69 -13.55 -29.76
C ASN A 14 6.84 -12.42 -29.18
N PHE A 15 6.95 -11.24 -29.79
CA PHE A 15 6.28 -10.03 -29.35
C PHE A 15 4.75 -10.13 -29.38
N ASP A 16 4.18 -10.79 -30.40
CA ASP A 16 2.72 -10.91 -30.55
C ASP A 16 2.07 -11.71 -29.41
N ARG A 17 2.86 -12.52 -28.70
CA ARG A 17 2.41 -13.26 -27.51
C ARG A 17 2.72 -12.51 -26.22
N ASP A 18 3.94 -12.00 -26.10
CA ASP A 18 4.45 -11.51 -24.81
C ASP A 18 4.22 -9.99 -24.64
N PHE A 19 4.00 -9.26 -25.73
CA PHE A 19 3.80 -7.81 -25.80
C PHE A 19 4.88 -6.96 -25.11
N LEU A 20 6.06 -7.53 -24.90
CA LEU A 20 7.19 -6.87 -24.24
C LEU A 20 8.07 -6.13 -25.26
N TRP A 21 8.14 -4.80 -25.12
CA TRP A 21 8.97 -3.93 -25.96
C TRP A 21 9.74 -2.93 -25.09
N GLY A 22 10.86 -2.43 -25.62
CA GLY A 22 11.67 -1.38 -25.03
C GLY A 22 12.19 -0.44 -26.11
N TYR A 23 13.10 0.48 -25.77
CA TYR A 23 13.71 1.37 -26.76
C TYR A 23 15.04 0.80 -27.28
N CYS A 24 15.27 0.88 -28.60
CA CYS A 24 16.49 0.38 -29.22
C CYS A 24 17.69 1.26 -28.82
N ALA A 25 18.73 0.69 -28.21
CA ALA A 25 19.97 1.39 -27.92
C ALA A 25 20.88 1.42 -29.16
N ALA A 26 21.39 2.61 -29.52
CA ALA A 26 22.35 2.74 -30.60
C ALA A 26 23.69 2.12 -30.18
N VAL A 27 24.19 1.14 -30.95
CA VAL A 27 25.46 0.46 -30.68
C VAL A 27 26.60 1.44 -30.93
N THR A 28 27.08 2.09 -29.86
CA THR A 28 28.38 2.76 -29.86
C THR A 28 29.26 2.05 -28.85
N THR A 29 30.39 1.60 -29.37
CA THR A 29 31.48 0.87 -28.74
C THR A 29 31.85 1.40 -27.35
N GLN A 30 31.70 0.57 -26.31
CA GLN A 30 32.58 0.56 -25.13
C GLN A 30 32.43 -0.74 -24.31
N PRO A 31 33.53 -1.45 -24.02
CA PRO A 31 33.53 -2.58 -23.10
C PRO A 31 33.71 -2.07 -21.67
N SER A 32 32.60 -1.84 -20.99
CA SER A 32 32.54 -1.82 -19.54
C SER A 32 31.12 -2.15 -19.16
N VAL A 33 30.96 -3.23 -18.39
CA VAL A 33 29.77 -3.55 -17.59
C VAL A 33 28.92 -2.30 -17.36
N PHE A 34 27.64 -2.32 -17.78
CA PHE A 34 26.69 -1.24 -17.51
C PHE A 34 26.44 -1.12 -16.00
N VAL A 35 27.41 -0.57 -15.28
CA VAL A 35 27.17 0.15 -14.03
C VAL A 35 26.91 1.58 -14.49
N HIS A 36 25.64 1.99 -14.47
CA HIS A 36 25.31 3.39 -14.70
C HIS A 36 26.06 4.24 -13.67
N SER A 37 27.00 5.03 -14.17
CA SER A 37 27.86 5.90 -13.39
C SER A 37 27.07 7.05 -12.75
N SER A 38 27.36 7.29 -11.46
CA SER A 38 27.19 8.56 -10.75
C SER A 38 25.80 9.08 -10.32
N ARG A 39 24.85 8.19 -10.01
CA ARG A 39 23.94 8.39 -8.87
C ARG A 39 23.77 7.03 -8.20
N ARG A 40 24.12 6.90 -6.91
CA ARG A 40 23.79 5.68 -6.14
C ARG A 40 22.27 5.49 -6.17
N PHE A 41 21.77 4.71 -7.12
CA PHE A 41 20.42 4.16 -7.06
C PHE A 41 20.54 2.92 -6.18
N THR A 42 20.46 3.14 -4.87
CA THR A 42 20.27 2.04 -3.93
C THR A 42 18.91 1.46 -4.23
N ASP A 43 18.85 0.22 -4.69
CA ASP A 43 17.58 -0.51 -4.75
C ASP A 43 17.08 -0.70 -3.31
N LEU A 44 16.14 0.15 -2.91
CA LEU A 44 15.56 0.16 -1.56
C LEU A 44 14.72 -1.09 -1.28
N CYS A 45 14.37 -1.88 -2.30
CA CYS A 45 13.68 -3.16 -2.17
C CYS A 45 14.63 -4.36 -2.25
N GLN A 46 15.95 -4.15 -2.46
CA GLN A 46 16.94 -5.24 -2.53
C GLN A 46 16.94 -6.09 -1.26
N VAL A 47 16.81 -5.42 -0.11
CA VAL A 47 16.45 -6.05 1.16
C VAL A 47 15.03 -5.60 1.43
N ASN A 48 14.04 -6.50 1.32
CA ASN A 48 12.63 -6.13 1.49
C ASN A 48 12.44 -5.40 2.84
N PRO A 49 12.17 -4.09 2.83
CA PRO A 49 11.99 -3.30 4.05
C PRO A 49 10.58 -3.48 4.65
N CYS A 50 9.66 -4.10 3.92
CA CYS A 50 8.31 -4.37 4.37
C CYS A 50 8.30 -5.62 5.26
N GLN A 51 7.62 -5.54 6.39
CA GLN A 51 7.45 -6.62 7.35
C GLN A 51 6.16 -7.41 7.08
N ASN A 52 5.97 -8.51 7.81
CA ASN A 52 4.73 -9.28 7.87
C ASN A 52 4.16 -9.72 6.50
N GLY A 53 5.03 -9.97 5.52
CA GLY A 53 4.64 -10.38 4.17
C GLY A 53 4.24 -9.24 3.24
N GLY A 54 4.53 -7.99 3.59
CA GLY A 54 4.35 -6.85 2.71
C GLY A 54 5.21 -6.92 1.45
N ILE A 55 4.65 -6.42 0.34
CA ILE A 55 5.32 -6.42 -0.97
C ILE A 55 5.98 -5.06 -1.19
N CYS A 56 7.30 -5.05 -1.37
CA CYS A 56 8.05 -3.83 -1.67
C CYS A 56 7.98 -3.48 -3.15
N THR A 57 7.63 -2.24 -3.44
CA THR A 57 7.65 -1.68 -4.78
C THR A 57 8.52 -0.43 -4.81
N LEU A 58 9.41 -0.35 -5.80
CA LEU A 58 10.23 0.85 -6.01
C LEU A 58 9.39 1.94 -6.67
N VAL A 59 9.55 3.17 -6.20
CA VAL A 59 8.94 4.38 -6.79
C VAL A 59 10.05 5.21 -7.44
N PRO A 60 10.35 5.01 -8.75
CA PRO A 60 11.58 5.53 -9.37
C PRO A 60 11.66 7.06 -9.36
N HIS A 61 10.51 7.73 -9.48
CA HIS A 61 10.43 9.18 -9.57
C HIS A 61 10.73 9.88 -8.24
N ARG A 62 10.50 9.20 -7.11
CA ARG A 62 10.70 9.75 -5.75
C ARG A 62 11.96 9.22 -5.06
N ARG A 63 12.70 8.32 -5.71
CA ARG A 63 13.81 7.55 -5.08
C ARG A 63 13.38 6.96 -3.72
N SER A 64 12.17 6.43 -3.67
CA SER A 64 11.57 5.84 -2.47
C SER A 64 11.07 4.44 -2.78
N PHE A 65 10.65 3.72 -1.75
CA PHE A 65 9.89 2.49 -1.85
C PHE A 65 8.49 2.69 -1.26
N GLU A 66 7.56 1.84 -1.64
CA GLU A 66 6.23 1.74 -1.08
C GLU A 66 5.92 0.29 -0.74
N CYS A 67 5.34 0.06 0.44
CA CYS A 67 4.96 -1.26 0.90
C CYS A 67 3.46 -1.47 0.69
N SER A 68 3.11 -2.49 -0.08
CA SER A 68 1.73 -2.98 -0.15
C SER A 68 1.52 -3.96 1.00
N CYS A 69 0.75 -3.53 2.01
CA CYS A 69 0.49 -4.32 3.20
C CYS A 69 -0.68 -5.30 3.02
N PRO A 70 -0.61 -6.49 3.64
CA PRO A 70 -1.77 -7.37 3.78
C PRO A 70 -2.84 -6.70 4.66
N GLU A 71 -4.09 -7.17 4.55
CA GLU A 71 -5.27 -6.52 5.15
C GLU A 71 -5.20 -6.35 6.67
N ASN A 72 -4.52 -7.27 7.36
CA ASN A 72 -4.33 -7.28 8.81
C ASN A 72 -3.17 -6.40 9.31
N PHE A 73 -2.41 -5.76 8.43
CA PHE A 73 -1.29 -4.89 8.79
C PHE A 73 -1.40 -3.52 8.12
N THR A 74 -0.75 -2.53 8.72
CA THR A 74 -0.72 -1.13 8.29
C THR A 74 0.64 -0.51 8.59
N GLY A 75 0.80 0.77 8.26
CA GLY A 75 2.04 1.52 8.45
C GLY A 75 2.98 1.45 7.25
N ARG A 76 4.03 2.28 7.26
CA ARG A 76 4.99 2.40 6.14
C ARG A 76 5.70 1.09 5.82
N HIS A 77 5.93 0.27 6.85
CA HIS A 77 6.65 -0.99 6.75
C HIS A 77 5.75 -2.19 7.02
N CYS A 78 4.42 -2.03 7.05
CA CYS A 78 3.50 -3.10 7.45
C CYS A 78 3.82 -3.68 8.84
N ASP A 79 4.35 -2.85 9.73
CA ASP A 79 4.82 -3.18 11.08
C ASP A 79 3.71 -3.08 12.14
N GLN A 80 2.61 -2.40 11.79
CA GLN A 80 1.49 -2.13 12.68
C GLN A 80 0.35 -3.11 12.42
N ARG A 81 -0.19 -3.73 13.48
CA ARG A 81 -1.34 -4.65 13.37
C ARG A 81 -2.65 -3.87 13.38
N LYS A 82 -3.54 -4.19 12.46
CA LYS A 82 -4.93 -3.70 12.46
C LYS A 82 -5.78 -4.50 13.44
N CYS A 83 -6.88 -3.91 13.90
CA CYS A 83 -7.85 -4.60 14.74
C CYS A 83 -8.98 -5.19 13.89
N TYR A 84 -9.30 -6.47 14.08
CA TYR A 84 -10.42 -7.11 13.37
C TYR A 84 -11.69 -7.10 14.22
N GLU A 85 -12.76 -6.48 13.72
CA GLU A 85 -14.07 -6.50 14.38
C GLU A 85 -14.99 -7.49 13.70
N THR A 86 -15.39 -8.51 14.45
CA THR A 86 -16.27 -9.59 13.96
C THR A 86 -17.67 -9.13 13.59
N ILE A 87 -18.21 -8.10 14.26
CA ILE A 87 -19.57 -7.62 14.01
C ILE A 87 -19.66 -6.89 12.67
N HIS A 88 -18.62 -6.13 12.32
CA HIS A 88 -18.55 -5.36 11.07
C HIS A 88 -17.81 -6.11 9.96
N LEU A 89 -17.22 -7.28 10.27
CA LEU A 89 -16.44 -8.11 9.35
C LEU A 89 -15.34 -7.30 8.62
N ARG A 90 -14.68 -6.38 9.33
CA ARG A 90 -13.65 -5.50 8.75
C ARG A 90 -12.51 -5.22 9.70
N TYR A 91 -11.39 -4.80 9.13
CA TYR A 91 -10.24 -4.30 9.87
C TYR A 91 -10.32 -2.79 10.11
N TYR A 92 -9.87 -2.37 11.28
CA TYR A 92 -9.72 -0.99 11.70
C TYR A 92 -8.24 -0.65 11.85
N ASP A 93 -7.85 0.52 11.33
CA ASP A 93 -6.50 1.04 11.47
C ASP A 93 -6.25 1.53 12.91
N ILE A 94 -4.97 1.61 13.31
CA ILE A 94 -4.60 2.07 14.65
C ILE A 94 -5.08 3.52 14.85
N GLY A 95 -5.74 3.76 15.99
CA GLY A 95 -6.35 5.05 16.32
C GLY A 95 -7.76 5.24 15.79
N GLU A 96 -8.27 4.36 14.92
CA GLU A 96 -9.67 4.40 14.53
C GLU A 96 -10.59 3.99 15.68
N SER A 97 -11.78 4.58 15.71
CA SER A 97 -12.83 4.27 16.67
C SER A 97 -14.11 3.83 15.98
N TRP A 98 -14.86 2.94 16.62
CA TRP A 98 -16.17 2.49 16.15
C TRP A 98 -17.14 2.27 17.30
N GLY A 99 -18.44 2.34 16.99
CA GLY A 99 -19.50 1.96 17.91
C GLY A 99 -19.83 0.47 17.76
N ARG A 100 -20.14 -0.20 18.87
CA ARG A 100 -20.73 -1.55 18.87
C ARG A 100 -21.77 -1.70 19.99
N ILE A 101 -22.62 -2.71 19.89
CA ILE A 101 -23.57 -3.07 20.95
C ILE A 101 -23.11 -4.39 21.57
N TYR A 102 -22.74 -4.37 22.84
CA TYR A 102 -22.30 -5.56 23.59
C TYR A 102 -23.10 -5.68 24.88
N HIS A 103 -23.72 -6.85 25.11
CA HIS A 103 -24.63 -7.09 26.24
C HIS A 103 -25.66 -5.97 26.49
N ARG A 104 -26.34 -5.50 25.43
CA ARG A 104 -27.33 -4.40 25.46
C ARG A 104 -26.76 -3.02 25.85
N ASN A 105 -25.44 -2.87 25.98
CA ASN A 105 -24.79 -1.59 26.16
C ASN A 105 -24.20 -1.12 24.82
N VAL A 106 -24.25 0.20 24.60
CA VAL A 106 -23.51 0.80 23.50
C VAL A 106 -22.10 1.09 23.99
N GLU A 107 -21.12 0.58 23.26
CA GLU A 107 -19.69 0.75 23.52
C GLU A 107 -19.05 1.54 22.38
N ARG A 108 -18.09 2.39 22.73
CA ARG A 108 -17.14 2.98 21.79
C ARG A 108 -15.84 2.19 21.92
N CYS A 109 -15.39 1.62 20.84
CA CYS A 109 -14.14 0.88 20.75
C CYS A 109 -13.10 1.69 19.97
N THR A 110 -11.83 1.51 20.32
CA THR A 110 -10.67 2.06 19.64
C THR A 110 -9.66 0.96 19.37
N CYS A 111 -8.98 1.03 18.23
CA CYS A 111 -7.85 0.16 17.94
C CYS A 111 -6.57 0.77 18.51
N VAL A 112 -5.97 0.10 19.50
CA VAL A 112 -4.75 0.55 20.18
C VAL A 112 -3.70 -0.54 19.98
N ASP A 113 -2.70 -0.29 19.15
CA ASP A 113 -1.59 -1.22 18.87
C ASP A 113 -2.03 -2.65 18.48
N GLY A 114 -3.14 -2.77 17.74
CA GLY A 114 -3.71 -4.06 17.33
C GLY A 114 -4.61 -4.73 18.38
N GLU A 115 -4.83 -4.08 19.53
CA GLU A 115 -5.78 -4.50 20.55
C GLU A 115 -7.04 -3.63 20.54
N ILE A 116 -8.19 -4.25 20.78
CA ILE A 116 -9.48 -3.57 20.81
C ILE A 116 -9.77 -3.12 22.24
N SER A 117 -9.73 -1.81 22.48
CA SER A 117 -10.11 -1.20 23.77
C SER A 117 -11.50 -0.59 23.67
N CYS A 118 -12.43 -0.95 24.57
CA CYS A 118 -13.81 -0.46 24.50
C CYS A 118 -14.28 0.15 25.82
N GLU A 119 -14.99 1.27 25.71
CA GLU A 119 -15.62 1.97 26.81
C GLU A 119 -17.14 2.04 26.63
N ARG A 120 -17.90 1.86 27.71
CA ARG A 120 -19.36 2.03 27.66
C ARG A 120 -19.71 3.49 27.52
N VAL A 121 -20.49 3.82 26.49
CA VAL A 121 -20.99 5.17 26.29
C VAL A 121 -22.34 5.29 26.99
N ARG A 122 -22.44 6.20 27.96
CA ARG A 122 -23.73 6.60 28.52
C ARG A 122 -24.26 7.76 27.69
N TYR A 123 -25.34 7.55 26.95
CA TYR A 123 -26.08 8.65 26.33
C TYR A 123 -26.81 9.42 27.44
N THR A 124 -26.11 10.37 28.07
CA THR A 124 -26.76 11.44 28.81
C THR A 124 -27.31 12.41 27.76
N GLY A 125 -28.61 12.70 27.82
CA GLY A 125 -29.39 13.34 26.76
C GLY A 125 -28.74 14.54 26.05
N ASN A 126 -29.18 14.71 24.79
CA ASN A 126 -28.80 15.73 23.81
C ASN A 126 -27.36 15.62 23.26
N VAL A 127 -27.12 14.64 22.38
CA VAL A 127 -25.96 14.70 21.47
C VAL A 127 -26.38 14.33 20.06
N HIS A 128 -26.58 15.36 19.26
CA HIS A 128 -26.74 15.31 17.81
C HIS A 128 -25.33 15.15 17.18
N ALA A 129 -24.66 14.02 17.36
CA ALA A 129 -23.39 13.75 16.68
C ALA A 129 -22.98 12.27 16.73
N PHE A 130 -22.48 11.76 15.60
CA PHE A 130 -21.83 10.46 15.40
C PHE A 130 -22.68 9.23 15.06
N PHE A 131 -23.84 9.42 14.42
CA PHE A 131 -24.20 8.50 13.33
C PHE A 131 -24.04 9.29 12.03
N GLN A 132 -22.92 9.09 11.31
CA GLN A 132 -22.96 9.30 9.87
C GLN A 132 -24.05 8.36 9.34
N PRO A 133 -25.11 8.87 8.71
CA PRO A 133 -26.11 8.00 8.12
C PRO A 133 -25.42 7.25 6.99
N LEU A 134 -25.40 5.91 7.06
CA LEU A 134 -25.36 5.13 5.84
C LEU A 134 -26.56 5.57 5.00
N LEU A 135 -26.28 5.96 3.76
CA LEU A 135 -27.23 6.39 2.74
C LEU A 135 -28.45 5.46 2.65
N LEU A 136 -29.64 6.06 2.53
CA LEU A 136 -30.71 5.69 1.59
C LEU A 136 -31.45 6.97 1.17
#